data_AF-A0A9P9YYD9-F1
#
_entry.id   AF-A0A9P9YYD9-F1
#
_cell.length_a   1.000
_cell.length_b   1.000
_cell.length_c   1.000
_cell.angle_alpha   90.00
_cell.angle_beta   90.00
_cell.angle_gamma   90.00
#
_symmetry.space_group_name_H-M   'P 1'
#
loop_
_entity.id
_entity.type
_entity.pdbx_description
1 polymer ?
#
loop_
_entity_poly.entity_id
_entity_poly.type
_entity_poly.pdbx_seq_one_letter_code
_entity_poly.pdbx_strand_id
1 'polypeptide(L)'
;MNMANRKEAGTDADPAEDFKLNSRDSVALKDLLQKRLSECGWRKDIEEMIRQTIQERGVANLTHDQLAAEIVPHARALVPEVIRNEMLMRVRAALEASLPPEKN
;
A
#
# COMPACT_ATOMS: atom_id res chain seq x y z
N MET A 1 -2.55 -22.99 41.75
CA MET A 1 -3.22 -23.28 40.47
C MET A 1 -3.16 -22.03 39.61
N ASN A 2 -2.88 -22.24 38.32
CA ASN A 2 -2.25 -21.34 37.36
C ASN A 2 -2.74 -19.89 37.25
N MET A 3 -1.74 -19.02 37.09
CA MET A 3 -1.77 -17.76 36.34
C MET A 3 -2.43 -17.93 34.97
N ALA A 4 -3.43 -17.10 34.68
CA ALA A 4 -3.87 -16.83 33.31
C ALA A 4 -3.47 -15.39 32.97
N ASN A 5 -2.29 -15.27 32.36
CA ASN A 5 -1.77 -14.09 31.70
C ASN A 5 -2.75 -13.69 30.58
N ARG A 6 -3.47 -12.57 30.75
CA ARG A 6 -4.27 -11.99 29.68
C ARG A 6 -3.36 -11.05 28.89
N LYS A 7 -2.88 -11.56 27.75
CA LYS A 7 -2.11 -10.83 26.72
C LYS A 7 -2.68 -9.42 26.52
N GLU A 8 -1.91 -8.45 26.97
CA GLU A 8 -2.01 -7.06 26.55
C GLU A 8 -1.68 -7.03 25.05
N ALA A 9 -2.66 -6.69 24.23
CA ALA A 9 -2.40 -6.34 22.84
C ALA A 9 -1.74 -4.97 22.85
N GLY A 10 -0.42 -4.96 23.08
CA GLY A 10 0.42 -3.80 22.83
C GLY A 10 0.30 -3.43 21.35
N THR A 11 -0.50 -2.41 21.06
CA THR A 11 -0.19 -1.52 19.95
C THR A 11 0.78 -0.49 20.51
N ASP A 12 2.00 -0.93 20.80
CA ASP A 12 3.14 -0.03 20.91
C ASP A 12 3.63 0.20 19.48
N ALA A 13 2.80 0.91 18.71
CA ALA A 13 3.26 1.55 17.51
C ALA A 13 3.85 2.88 17.96
N ASP A 14 5.15 2.80 18.26
CA ASP A 14 6.16 3.85 18.18
C ASP A 14 5.62 5.15 17.54
N PRO A 15 5.71 6.32 18.20
CA PRO A 15 5.31 7.59 17.62
C PRO A 15 6.29 7.91 16.49
N ALA A 16 5.99 7.39 15.30
CA ALA A 16 6.74 7.66 14.10
C ALA A 16 6.78 9.18 13.92
N GLU A 17 7.99 9.73 14.06
CA GLU A 17 8.36 11.11 13.75
C GLU A 17 7.56 11.62 12.54
N ASP A 18 6.95 12.80 12.69
CA ASP A 18 6.05 13.47 11.74
C ASP A 18 6.83 13.95 10.49
N PHE A 19 7.44 13.02 9.75
CA PHE A 19 7.92 13.24 8.38
C PHE A 19 6.71 13.18 7.45
N LYS A 20 5.79 14.12 7.65
CA LYS A 20 4.57 14.23 6.88
C LYS A 20 4.89 14.85 5.53
N LEU A 21 4.79 14.05 4.47
CA LEU A 21 4.75 14.57 3.11
C LEU A 21 3.68 15.67 3.04
N ASN A 22 4.04 16.83 2.49
CA ASN A 22 3.05 17.87 2.29
C ASN A 22 1.93 17.35 1.36
N SER A 23 0.72 17.90 1.51
CA SER A 23 -0.46 17.40 0.81
C SER A 23 -0.30 17.37 -0.71
N ARG A 24 0.51 18.30 -1.27
CA ARG A 24 0.76 18.38 -2.72
C ARG A 24 1.61 17.20 -3.21
N ASP A 25 2.72 16.92 -2.53
CA ASP A 25 3.63 15.83 -2.90
C ASP A 25 2.98 14.47 -2.69
N SER A 26 2.15 14.33 -1.64
CA SER A 26 1.34 13.13 -1.41
C SER A 26 0.39 12.84 -2.57
N VAL A 27 -0.31 13.86 -3.10
CA VAL A 27 -1.20 13.71 -4.25
C VAL A 27 -0.40 13.38 -5.51
N ALA A 28 0.68 14.11 -5.79
CA ALA A 28 1.52 13.88 -6.98
C ALA A 28 2.14 12.48 -6.99
N LEU A 29 2.58 11.95 -5.84
CA LEU A 29 3.12 10.60 -5.70
C LEU A 29 2.04 9.53 -5.94
N LYS A 30 0.82 9.74 -5.43
CA LYS A 30 -0.31 8.82 -5.67
C LYS A 30 -0.70 8.79 -7.14
N ASP A 31 -0.82 9.94 -7.78
CA ASP A 31 -1.16 10.05 -9.20
C ASP A 31 -0.11 9.36 -10.08
N LEU A 32 1.17 9.57 -9.75
CA LEU A 32 2.27 8.91 -10.44
C LEU A 32 2.23 7.39 -10.25
N LEU A 33 2.06 6.90 -9.02
CA LEU A 33 1.96 5.47 -8.76
C LEU A 33 0.80 4.86 -9.56
N GLN A 34 -0.37 5.49 -9.54
CA GLN A 34 -1.54 5.05 -10.31
C GLN A 34 -1.25 4.99 -11.80
N LYS A 35 -0.55 6.00 -12.34
CA LYS A 35 -0.12 6.03 -13.74
C LYS A 35 0.82 4.86 -14.05
N ARG A 36 1.87 4.66 -13.24
CA ARG A 36 2.85 3.57 -13.43
C ARG A 36 2.22 2.19 -13.38
N LEU A 37 1.33 1.95 -12.41
CA LEU A 37 0.58 0.70 -12.29
C LEU A 37 -0.37 0.46 -13.47
N SER A 38 -0.86 1.52 -14.11
CA SER A 38 -1.72 1.39 -15.29
C SER A 38 -0.88 1.15 -16.56
N GLU A 39 0.27 1.81 -16.68
CA GLU A 39 1.22 1.66 -17.80
C GLU A 39 1.86 0.27 -17.85
N CYS A 40 2.22 -0.31 -16.70
CA CYS A 40 2.84 -1.64 -16.66
C CYS A 40 1.85 -2.81 -16.77
N GLY A 41 0.55 -2.54 -16.88
CA GLY A 41 -0.48 -3.56 -17.00
C GLY A 41 -1.04 -4.07 -15.66
N TRP A 42 -0.44 -3.72 -14.52
CA TRP A 42 -0.87 -4.20 -13.20
C TRP A 42 -2.37 -4.04 -12.97
N ARG A 43 -2.96 -2.87 -13.32
CA ARG A 43 -4.41 -2.67 -13.18
C ARG A 43 -5.24 -3.74 -13.91
N LYS A 44 -4.84 -4.09 -15.14
CA LYS A 44 -5.53 -5.10 -15.96
C LYS A 44 -5.38 -6.48 -15.35
N ASP A 45 -4.19 -6.81 -14.85
CA ASP A 45 -3.92 -8.09 -14.20
C ASP A 45 -4.79 -8.26 -12.93
N ILE A 46 -4.95 -7.20 -12.13
CA ILE A 46 -5.81 -7.25 -10.94
C ILE A 46 -7.29 -7.36 -11.33
N GLU A 47 -7.75 -6.62 -12.35
CA GLU A 47 -9.11 -6.74 -12.86
C GLU A 47 -9.42 -8.15 -13.38
N GLU A 48 -8.46 -8.78 -14.07
CA GLU A 48 -8.59 -10.15 -14.53
C GLU A 48 -8.62 -11.15 -13.36
N MET A 49 -7.74 -11.01 -12.38
CA MET A 49 -7.72 -11.83 -11.17
C MET A 49 -9.02 -11.75 -10.39
N ILE A 50 -9.57 -10.54 -10.23
CA ILE A 50 -10.88 -10.33 -9.59
C ILE A 50 -11.97 -11.06 -10.37
N ARG A 51 -12.00 -10.92 -11.69
CA ARG A 51 -13.00 -11.55 -12.54
C ARG A 51 -12.94 -13.08 -12.46
N GLN A 52 -11.73 -13.65 -12.51
CA GLN A 52 -11.52 -15.09 -12.37
C GLN A 52 -11.99 -15.58 -11.00
N THR A 53 -11.62 -14.90 -9.92
CA THR A 53 -12.02 -15.26 -8.54
C THR A 53 -13.54 -15.26 -8.37
N ILE A 54 -14.22 -14.25 -8.93
CA ILE A 54 -15.68 -14.17 -8.92
C ILE A 54 -16.31 -15.29 -9.75
N GLN A 55 -15.72 -15.63 -10.90
CA GLN A 55 -16.21 -16.68 -11.79
C GLN A 55 -16.05 -18.08 -11.17
N GLU A 56 -14.96 -18.32 -10.45
CA GLU A 56 -14.67 -19.62 -9.80
C GLU A 56 -15.54 -19.86 -8.57
N ARG A 57 -15.73 -18.86 -7.71
CA ARG A 57 -16.47 -19.00 -6.44
C ARG A 57 -17.96 -18.66 -6.55
N GLY A 58 -18.34 -17.91 -7.59
CA GLY A 58 -19.69 -17.41 -7.82
C GLY A 58 -20.01 -16.15 -7.00
N VAL A 59 -20.65 -15.16 -7.65
CA VAL A 59 -20.99 -13.85 -7.10
C VAL A 59 -21.81 -13.95 -5.79
N ALA A 60 -22.68 -14.95 -5.67
CA ALA A 60 -23.57 -15.09 -4.52
C ALA A 60 -22.86 -15.52 -3.21
N ASN A 61 -21.64 -16.06 -3.31
CA ASN A 61 -20.91 -16.62 -2.17
C ASN A 61 -19.83 -15.68 -1.62
N LEU A 62 -19.67 -14.49 -2.20
CA LEU A 62 -18.45 -13.69 -2.02
C LEU A 62 -18.80 -12.24 -1.70
N THR A 63 -18.44 -11.80 -0.49
CA THR A 63 -18.61 -10.39 -0.09
C THR A 63 -17.44 -9.54 -0.58
N HIS A 64 -17.65 -8.23 -0.71
CA HIS A 64 -16.59 -7.30 -1.10
C HIS A 64 -15.37 -7.39 -0.17
N ASP A 65 -15.57 -7.48 1.14
CA ASP A 65 -14.46 -7.57 2.10
C ASP A 65 -13.69 -8.89 1.98
N GLN A 66 -14.37 -10.01 1.71
CA GLN A 66 -13.71 -11.29 1.46
C GLN A 66 -12.90 -11.25 0.17
N LEU A 67 -13.46 -10.66 -0.89
CA LEU A 67 -12.75 -10.45 -2.16
C LEU A 67 -11.50 -9.60 -1.94
N ALA A 68 -11.62 -8.49 -1.22
CA ALA A 68 -10.51 -7.60 -0.93
C ALA A 68 -9.43 -8.32 -0.10
N ALA A 69 -9.83 -9.05 0.94
CA ALA A 69 -8.91 -9.80 1.80
C ALA A 69 -8.10 -10.85 1.01
N GLU A 70 -8.69 -11.45 -0.02
CA GLU A 70 -8.03 -12.43 -0.88
C GLU A 70 -7.17 -11.75 -1.97
N ILE A 71 -7.69 -10.73 -2.66
CA ILE A 71 -7.03 -10.13 -3.83
C ILE A 71 -5.92 -9.15 -3.44
N VAL A 72 -6.12 -8.33 -2.41
CA VAL A 72 -5.16 -7.28 -2.01
C VAL A 72 -3.74 -7.81 -1.76
N PRO A 73 -3.49 -8.93 -1.04
CA PRO A 73 -2.13 -9.42 -0.86
C PRO A 73 -1.47 -9.83 -2.17
N HIS A 74 -2.21 -10.47 -3.09
CA HIS A 74 -1.72 -10.83 -4.42
C HIS A 74 -1.42 -9.59 -5.26
N ALA A 75 -2.33 -8.60 -5.23
CA ALA A 75 -2.16 -7.35 -5.93
C ALA A 75 -0.90 -6.60 -5.45
N ARG A 76 -0.63 -6.57 -4.15
CA ARG A 76 0.60 -5.98 -3.59
C ARG A 76 1.86 -6.72 -4.02
N ALA A 77 1.81 -8.05 -4.11
CA ALA A 77 2.94 -8.86 -4.56
C ALA A 77 3.25 -8.65 -6.05
N LEU A 78 2.22 -8.45 -6.89
CA LEU A 78 2.35 -8.23 -8.32
C LEU A 78 2.95 -6.87 -8.71
N VAL A 79 3.09 -5.93 -7.78
CA VAL A 79 3.73 -4.65 -8.09
C VAL A 79 5.17 -4.93 -8.56
N PRO A 80 5.61 -4.45 -9.73
CA PRO A 80 6.99 -4.62 -10.18
C PRO A 80 7.99 -3.92 -9.25
N GLU A 81 9.15 -4.54 -9.02
CA GLU A 81 10.19 -3.99 -8.15
C GLU A 81 10.71 -2.65 -8.64
N VAL A 82 10.82 -2.48 -9.96
CA VAL A 82 11.18 -1.20 -10.59
C VAL A 82 10.24 -0.06 -10.18
N ILE A 83 8.94 -0.31 -10.07
CA ILE A 83 7.95 0.70 -9.65
C ILE A 83 8.10 0.98 -8.16
N ARG A 84 8.29 -0.05 -7.32
CA ARG A 84 8.53 0.14 -5.88
C ARG A 84 9.76 1.01 -5.63
N ASN A 85 10.85 0.73 -6.32
CA ASN A 85 12.09 1.46 -6.20
C ASN A 85 11.95 2.91 -6.71
N GLU A 86 11.26 3.12 -7.84
CA GLU A 86 10.95 4.47 -8.34
C GLU A 86 10.14 5.27 -7.30
N MET A 87 9.10 4.68 -6.70
CA MET A 87 8.30 5.38 -5.69
C MET A 87 9.10 5.69 -4.44
N LEU A 88 9.91 4.75 -3.95
CA LEU A 88 10.73 4.95 -2.76
C LEU A 88 11.76 6.07 -2.97
N MET A 89 12.38 6.14 -4.15
CA MET A 89 13.28 7.24 -4.52
C MET A 89 12.55 8.58 -4.50
N ARG A 90 11.33 8.65 -5.05
CA ARG A 90 10.56 9.90 -5.11
C ARG A 90 10.03 10.34 -3.74
N VAL A 91 9.65 9.40 -2.87
CA VAL A 91 9.28 9.70 -1.48
C VAL A 91 10.47 10.32 -0.75
N ARG A 92 11.68 9.75 -0.88
CA ARG A 92 12.89 10.31 -0.28
C ARG A 92 13.17 11.74 -0.78
N ALA A 93 13.09 11.95 -2.09
CA ALA A 93 13.28 13.28 -2.69
C ALA A 93 12.24 14.31 -2.19
N ALA A 94 10.97 13.91 -2.05
CA ALA A 94 9.93 14.79 -1.54
C ALA A 94 10.12 15.15 -0.05
N LEU A 95 10.61 14.20 0.75
CA LEU A 95 10.98 14.45 2.15
C LEU A 95 12.18 15.37 2.27
N GLU A 96 13.22 15.18 1.46
CA GLU A 96 14.41 16.04 1.43
C GLU A 96 14.07 17.47 1.01
N ALA A 97 13.24 17.64 -0.02
CA ALA A 97 12.77 18.96 -0.44
C ALA A 97 11.92 19.68 0.62
N SER A 98 11.33 18.94 1.56
CA SER A 98 10.52 19.48 2.65
C SER A 98 11.36 19.82 3.90
N LEU A 99 12.64 19.42 3.96
CA LEU A 99 13.54 19.74 5.06
C LEU A 99 14.13 21.16 4.88
N PRO A 100 14.22 21.96 5.96
CA PRO A 100 14.89 23.25 5.89
C PRO A 100 16.39 23.05 5.60
N PRO A 101 17.04 23.95 4.84
CA PRO A 101 18.48 23.87 4.62
C PRO A 101 19.20 23.97 5.97
N GLU A 102 20.11 23.03 6.25
CA GLU A 102 20.99 23.12 7.42
C GLU A 102 21.77 24.43 7.34
N LYS A 103 21.57 25.30 8.35
CA LYS A 103 22.35 26.53 8.51
C LYS A 103 23.77 26.13 8.90
N ASN A 104 24.73 26.32 8.00
CA ASN A 104 26.15 26.35 8.32
C ASN A 104 26.64 27.79 8.49
#